data_AF-A0A9J7N7C2-F1
#
_entry.id   AF-A0A9J7N7C2-F1
#
_cell.length_a   1.000
_cell.length_b   1.000
_cell.length_c   1.000
_cell.angle_alpha   90.00
_cell.angle_beta   90.00
_cell.angle_gamma   90.00
#
_symmetry.space_group_name_H-M   'P 1'
#
loop_
_entity.id
_entity.type
_entity.pdbx_description
1 polymer ?
#
loop_
_entity_poly.entity_id
_entity_poly.type
_entity_poly.pdbx_seq_one_letter_code
_entity_poly.pdbx_strand_id
1 'polypeptide(L)'
;MPGLGGGGGGRKQFEAILARSRSLPGSADVMGRGDMLAQKTEIIAELAKKSLSDLQAPIRGYYNYYMKPYCRIGPYLVGIAVGWLLVKMKRKQTRSMTVRLLMTIGWLVAAASAMAVLYATYGKYHGTTLQTEAENVLYLTIHRTVWAMALGWVVVACHHGYGGVVDIILSWDAWVPLSRLTYCAYLIHIQVVIAVYISMEVPIHYTTFTMIYFFLGHVALSYGLAFLVSVAVEVPLLGLEKVIFNK
;
A
#
# COMPACT_ATOMS: atom_id res chain seq x y z
N MET A 1 -5.85 -4.50 2.13
CA MET A 1 -5.84 -5.98 2.21
C MET A 1 -6.72 -6.49 1.09
N PRO A 2 -6.31 -7.44 0.23
CA PRO A 2 -7.23 -8.02 -0.72
C PRO A 2 -8.28 -8.75 0.10
N GLY A 3 -9.48 -8.16 0.16
CA GLY A 3 -10.66 -8.88 0.56
C GLY A 3 -10.75 -10.16 -0.25
N LEU A 4 -11.37 -11.16 0.36
CA LEU A 4 -11.66 -12.50 -0.13
C LEU A 4 -12.55 -12.52 -1.41
N GLY A 5 -12.35 -11.59 -2.34
CA GLY A 5 -13.00 -11.45 -3.64
C GLY A 5 -12.24 -12.14 -4.78
N GLY A 6 -11.19 -12.91 -4.50
CA GLY A 6 -10.71 -13.97 -5.40
C GLY A 6 -11.56 -15.26 -5.32
N GLY A 7 -12.69 -15.20 -4.60
CA GLY A 7 -13.51 -16.35 -4.20
C GLY A 7 -14.19 -17.12 -5.34
N GLY A 8 -14.19 -16.62 -6.57
CA GLY A 8 -14.81 -17.30 -7.71
C GLY A 8 -14.06 -18.53 -8.20
N GLY A 9 -12.73 -18.41 -8.40
CA GLY A 9 -11.90 -19.52 -8.90
C GLY A 9 -11.53 -20.51 -7.80
N GLY A 10 -11.16 -20.01 -6.62
CA GLY A 10 -10.79 -20.82 -5.46
C GLY A 10 -11.92 -21.70 -4.95
N ARG A 11 -13.15 -21.17 -4.81
CA ARG A 11 -14.32 -21.99 -4.41
C ARG A 11 -14.66 -23.03 -5.45
N LYS A 12 -14.77 -22.67 -6.73
CA LYS A 12 -15.12 -23.62 -7.80
C LYS A 12 -14.15 -24.80 -7.86
N GLN A 13 -12.86 -24.53 -7.70
CA GLN A 13 -11.85 -25.59 -7.72
C GLN A 13 -11.87 -26.43 -6.42
N PHE A 14 -12.29 -25.87 -5.28
CA PHE A 14 -12.44 -26.61 -4.02
C PHE A 14 -13.69 -27.49 -4.06
N GLU A 15 -14.79 -26.95 -4.56
CA GLU A 15 -16.03 -27.67 -4.81
C GLU A 15 -15.82 -28.79 -5.83
N ALA A 16 -14.99 -28.60 -6.86
CA ALA A 16 -14.61 -29.65 -7.80
C ALA A 16 -13.83 -30.79 -7.12
N ILE A 17 -12.90 -30.49 -6.21
CA ILE A 17 -12.17 -31.50 -5.43
C ILE A 17 -13.13 -32.26 -4.49
N LEU A 18 -14.05 -31.55 -3.83
CA LEU A 18 -15.07 -32.16 -2.96
C LEU A 18 -16.16 -32.93 -3.73
N ALA A 19 -16.45 -32.55 -4.97
CA ALA A 19 -17.34 -33.29 -5.84
C ALA A 19 -16.68 -34.58 -6.31
N ARG A 20 -15.39 -34.53 -6.68
CA ARG A 20 -14.58 -35.70 -7.03
C ARG A 20 -14.41 -36.66 -5.85
N SER A 21 -14.27 -36.16 -4.63
CA SER A 21 -14.22 -37.02 -3.43
C SER A 21 -15.57 -37.70 -3.15
N ARG A 22 -16.69 -37.04 -3.45
CA ARG A 22 -18.05 -37.58 -3.26
C ARG A 22 -18.47 -38.57 -4.35
N SER A 23 -17.91 -38.45 -5.57
CA SER A 23 -18.22 -39.35 -6.69
C SER A 23 -17.47 -40.68 -6.64
N LEU A 24 -16.68 -40.95 -5.59
CA LEU A 24 -15.95 -42.22 -5.47
C LEU A 24 -16.92 -43.36 -5.13
N PRO A 25 -16.84 -44.51 -5.83
CA PRO A 25 -17.67 -45.66 -5.51
C PRO A 25 -17.37 -46.13 -4.08
N GLY A 26 -18.42 -46.21 -3.26
CA GLY A 26 -18.30 -46.55 -1.83
C GLY A 26 -17.94 -48.01 -1.55
N SER A 27 -17.88 -48.88 -2.56
CA SER A 27 -17.62 -50.31 -2.39
C SER A 27 -16.26 -50.73 -2.95
N ALA A 28 -15.50 -51.48 -2.15
CA ALA A 28 -14.20 -52.06 -2.52
C ALA A 28 -14.29 -53.15 -3.60
N ASP A 29 -15.51 -53.50 -4.03
CA ASP A 29 -15.75 -54.54 -5.04
C ASP A 29 -15.47 -54.10 -6.48
N VAL A 30 -15.48 -52.79 -6.76
CA VAL A 30 -15.25 -52.25 -8.12
C VAL A 30 -13.82 -51.71 -8.28
N MET A 31 -13.14 -51.41 -7.18
CA MET A 31 -11.82 -50.79 -7.12
C MET A 31 -11.03 -51.46 -6.02
N GLY A 32 -9.87 -52.03 -6.36
CA GLY A 32 -9.03 -52.73 -5.40
C GLY A 32 -8.72 -51.87 -4.18
N ARG A 33 -8.70 -52.47 -2.98
CA ARG A 33 -8.48 -51.74 -1.71
C ARG A 33 -7.21 -50.88 -1.73
N GLY A 34 -6.16 -51.32 -2.43
CA GLY A 34 -4.92 -50.55 -2.63
C GLY A 34 -5.13 -49.29 -3.48
N ASP A 35 -5.87 -49.40 -4.58
CA ASP A 35 -6.18 -48.28 -5.49
C ASP A 35 -7.09 -47.25 -4.81
N MET A 36 -8.05 -47.72 -4.02
CA MET A 36 -8.93 -46.85 -3.21
C MET A 36 -8.15 -46.05 -2.17
N LEU A 37 -7.17 -46.68 -1.49
CA LEU A 37 -6.32 -45.98 -0.52
C LEU A 37 -5.38 -44.99 -1.20
N ALA A 38 -4.79 -45.35 -2.34
CA ALA A 38 -3.94 -44.46 -3.14
C ALA A 38 -4.72 -43.21 -3.57
N GLN A 39 -5.94 -43.37 -4.07
CA GLN A 39 -6.79 -42.26 -4.51
C GLN A 39 -7.25 -41.37 -3.34
N LYS A 40 -7.57 -41.96 -2.17
CA LYS A 40 -7.88 -41.19 -0.96
C LYS A 40 -6.67 -40.38 -0.49
N THR A 41 -5.47 -40.96 -0.52
CA THR A 41 -4.24 -40.23 -0.14
C THR A 41 -3.92 -39.10 -1.10
N GLU A 42 -4.18 -39.27 -2.41
CA GLU A 42 -4.00 -38.23 -3.42
C GLU A 42 -4.93 -37.03 -3.19
N ILE A 43 -6.21 -37.29 -2.90
CA ILE A 43 -7.20 -36.23 -2.60
C ILE A 43 -6.83 -35.47 -1.33
N ILE A 44 -6.40 -36.17 -0.28
CA ILE A 44 -5.94 -35.52 0.96
C ILE A 44 -4.71 -34.66 0.69
N ALA A 45 -3.77 -35.14 -0.12
CA ALA A 45 -2.59 -34.38 -0.52
C ALA A 45 -2.95 -33.14 -1.35
N GLU A 46 -3.91 -33.22 -2.27
CA GLU A 46 -4.42 -32.07 -3.04
C GLU A 46 -5.10 -31.03 -2.14
N LEU A 47 -5.95 -31.48 -1.21
CA LEU A 47 -6.62 -30.59 -0.24
C LEU A 47 -5.61 -29.88 0.67
N ALA A 48 -4.60 -30.60 1.16
CA ALA A 48 -3.53 -30.05 1.98
C ALA A 48 -2.70 -29.02 1.21
N LYS A 49 -2.29 -29.33 -0.04
CA LYS A 49 -1.57 -28.39 -0.91
C LYS A 49 -2.36 -27.13 -1.19
N LYS A 50 -3.67 -27.28 -1.42
CA LYS A 50 -4.56 -26.15 -1.66
C LYS A 50 -4.71 -25.25 -0.43
N SER A 51 -4.98 -25.84 0.73
CA SER A 51 -5.06 -25.11 2.00
C SER A 51 -3.77 -24.34 2.28
N LEU A 52 -2.60 -24.97 2.08
CA LEU A 52 -1.31 -24.31 2.17
C LEU A 52 -1.17 -23.17 1.16
N SER A 53 -1.60 -23.36 -0.09
CA SER A 53 -1.53 -22.35 -1.14
C SER A 53 -2.42 -21.13 -0.85
N ASP A 54 -3.62 -21.36 -0.29
CA ASP A 54 -4.56 -20.31 0.10
C ASP A 54 -4.00 -19.50 1.29
N LEU A 55 -3.34 -20.18 2.25
CA LEU A 55 -2.65 -19.53 3.37
C LEU A 55 -1.43 -18.72 2.89
N GLN A 56 -0.72 -19.20 1.86
CA GLN A 56 0.45 -18.54 1.29
C GLN A 56 0.11 -17.43 0.30
N ALA A 57 -1.08 -17.41 -0.29
CA ALA A 57 -1.44 -16.45 -1.34
C ALA A 57 -1.27 -14.97 -0.92
N PRO A 58 -1.70 -14.54 0.29
CA PRO A 58 -1.48 -13.17 0.76
C PRO A 58 0.01 -12.84 0.93
N ILE A 59 0.78 -13.78 1.48
CA ILE A 59 2.22 -13.64 1.73
C ILE A 59 2.97 -13.52 0.39
N ARG A 60 2.59 -14.35 -0.59
CA ARG A 60 3.16 -14.36 -1.93
C ARG A 60 2.85 -13.06 -2.68
N GLY A 61 1.64 -12.52 -2.53
CA GLY A 61 1.27 -11.21 -3.08
C GLY A 61 2.10 -10.07 -2.48
N TYR A 62 2.27 -10.05 -1.16
CA TYR A 62 3.15 -9.08 -0.48
C TYR A 62 4.60 -9.18 -0.97
N TYR A 63 5.16 -10.39 -1.04
CA TYR A 63 6.53 -10.58 -1.49
C TYR A 63 6.74 -10.19 -2.97
N ASN A 64 5.80 -10.54 -3.85
CA ASN A 64 5.96 -10.31 -5.28
C ASN A 64 5.69 -8.87 -5.72
N TYR A 65 4.76 -8.17 -5.07
CA TYR A 65 4.35 -6.81 -5.49
C TYR A 65 4.81 -5.71 -4.54
N TYR A 66 5.01 -6.00 -3.25
CA TYR A 66 5.35 -4.99 -2.26
C TYR A 66 6.85 -4.97 -1.93
N MET A 67 7.49 -6.13 -1.78
CA MET A 67 8.91 -6.24 -1.42
C MET A 67 9.86 -5.95 -2.59
N LYS A 68 9.44 -6.14 -3.85
CA LYS A 68 10.32 -5.94 -5.01
C LYS A 68 10.51 -4.44 -5.32
N PRO A 69 11.74 -3.91 -5.29
CA PRO A 69 11.99 -2.47 -5.46
C PRO A 69 11.70 -1.98 -6.87
N TYR A 70 11.80 -2.84 -7.89
CA TYR A 70 11.58 -2.48 -9.29
C TYR A 70 10.14 -2.01 -9.57
N CYS A 71 9.16 -2.51 -8.82
CA CYS A 71 7.76 -2.07 -8.91
C CYS A 71 7.55 -0.62 -8.40
N ARG A 72 8.59 0.01 -7.85
CA ARG A 72 8.59 1.37 -7.31
C ARG A 72 9.49 2.34 -8.09
N ILE A 73 10.12 1.89 -9.19
CA ILE A 73 11.03 2.73 -9.97
C ILE A 73 10.35 4.01 -10.49
N GLY A 74 9.09 3.92 -10.88
CA GLY A 74 8.37 5.04 -11.48
C GLY A 74 8.27 6.27 -10.56
N PRO A 75 7.76 6.16 -9.32
CA PRO A 75 7.82 7.26 -8.35
C PRO A 75 9.22 7.84 -8.12
N TYR A 76 10.27 7.00 -8.10
CA TYR A 76 11.65 7.49 -7.95
C TYR A 76 12.09 8.34 -9.14
N LEU A 77 11.80 7.89 -10.36
CA LEU A 77 12.10 8.65 -11.58
C LEU A 77 11.37 9.98 -11.62
N VAL A 78 10.10 10.01 -11.20
CA VAL A 78 9.32 11.25 -11.08
C VAL A 78 9.96 12.19 -10.06
N GLY A 79 10.39 11.67 -8.90
CA GLY A 79 11.10 12.47 -7.89
C GLY A 79 12.40 13.07 -8.41
N ILE A 80 13.21 12.28 -9.12
CA ILE A 80 14.47 12.76 -9.75
C ILE A 80 14.16 13.84 -10.81
N ALA A 81 13.16 13.61 -11.66
CA ALA A 81 12.77 14.56 -12.70
C ALA A 81 12.28 15.89 -12.10
N VAL A 82 11.44 15.83 -11.05
CA VAL A 82 10.97 17.01 -10.32
C VAL A 82 12.14 17.74 -9.65
N GLY A 83 13.04 17.01 -8.97
CA GLY A 83 14.23 17.60 -8.35
C GLY A 83 15.13 18.30 -9.38
N TRP A 84 15.37 17.66 -10.53
CA TRP A 84 16.13 18.25 -11.63
C TRP A 84 15.46 19.51 -12.18
N LEU A 85 14.13 19.48 -12.32
CA LEU A 85 13.34 20.63 -12.77
C LEU A 85 13.50 21.82 -11.80
N LEU A 86 13.44 21.57 -10.50
CA LEU A 86 13.60 22.58 -9.46
C LEU A 86 14.99 23.23 -9.47
N VAL A 87 16.05 22.44 -9.70
CA VAL A 87 17.43 22.97 -9.79
C VAL A 87 17.61 23.83 -11.05
N LYS A 88 17.05 23.40 -12.18
CA LYS A 88 17.22 24.10 -13.46
C LYS A 88 16.35 25.35 -13.58
N MET A 89 15.15 25.33 -13.01
CA MET A 89 14.24 26.46 -12.97
C MET A 89 14.60 27.37 -11.81
N LYS A 90 15.41 28.41 -12.07
CA LYS A 90 15.60 29.49 -11.08
C LYS A 90 14.23 30.08 -10.73
N ARG A 91 14.01 30.39 -9.44
CA ARG A 91 12.81 31.06 -8.92
C ARG A 91 12.64 32.42 -9.61
N LYS A 92 12.05 32.41 -10.80
CA LYS A 92 11.67 33.58 -11.57
C LYS A 92 10.16 33.65 -11.51
N GLN A 93 9.66 34.65 -10.79
CA GLN A 93 8.24 34.95 -10.71
C GLN A 93 7.83 35.60 -12.04
N THR A 94 7.72 34.78 -13.09
CA THR A 94 7.26 35.24 -14.39
C THR A 94 5.77 35.56 -14.26
N ARG A 95 5.46 36.86 -14.20
CA ARG A 95 4.10 37.39 -13.95
C ARG A 95 3.18 37.33 -15.17
N SER A 96 3.50 36.51 -16.16
CA SER A 96 2.69 36.37 -17.38
C SER A 96 1.37 35.66 -17.07
N MET A 97 0.28 36.17 -17.67
CA MET A 97 -1.06 35.59 -17.54
C MET A 97 -1.10 34.13 -18.02
N THR A 98 -0.32 33.80 -19.05
CA THR A 98 -0.19 32.43 -19.58
C THR A 98 0.40 31.46 -18.55
N VAL A 99 1.42 31.89 -17.79
CA VAL A 99 2.04 31.04 -16.76
C VAL A 99 1.07 30.81 -15.60
N ARG A 100 0.33 31.84 -15.19
CA ARG A 100 -0.72 31.70 -14.16
C ARG A 100 -1.79 30.70 -14.59
N LEU A 101 -2.25 30.77 -15.83
CA LEU A 101 -3.25 29.85 -16.38
C LEU A 101 -2.72 28.40 -16.39
N LEU A 102 -1.50 28.19 -16.89
CA LEU A 102 -0.86 26.87 -16.89
C LEU A 102 -0.72 26.31 -15.47
N MET A 103 -0.36 27.16 -14.49
CA MET A 103 -0.24 26.75 -13.10
C MET A 103 -1.59 26.33 -12.50
N THR A 104 -2.66 27.07 -12.78
CA THR A 104 -4.02 26.71 -12.34
C THR A 104 -4.56 25.46 -13.01
N ILE A 105 -4.29 25.26 -14.31
CA ILE A 105 -4.67 24.02 -15.02
C ILE A 105 -3.91 22.84 -14.42
N GLY A 106 -2.63 23.00 -14.12
CA GLY A 106 -1.85 21.94 -13.48
C GLY A 106 -2.39 21.55 -12.10
N TRP A 107 -2.89 22.51 -11.32
CA TRP A 107 -3.59 22.20 -10.06
C TRP A 107 -4.86 21.36 -10.27
N LEU A 108 -5.68 21.71 -11.25
CA LEU A 108 -6.87 20.93 -11.60
C LEU A 108 -6.51 19.53 -12.08
N VAL A 109 -5.49 19.40 -12.92
CA VAL A 109 -5.00 18.10 -13.42
C VAL A 109 -4.41 17.25 -12.28
N ALA A 110 -3.64 17.85 -11.38
CA ALA A 110 -3.08 17.16 -10.22
C ALA A 110 -4.18 16.69 -9.26
N ALA A 111 -5.18 17.53 -8.97
CA ALA A 111 -6.31 17.16 -8.12
C ALA A 111 -7.18 16.07 -8.78
N ALA A 112 -7.49 16.21 -10.07
CA ALA A 112 -8.28 15.23 -10.82
C ALA A 112 -7.55 13.88 -10.89
N SER A 113 -6.24 13.87 -11.16
CA SER A 113 -5.45 12.64 -11.21
C SER A 113 -5.31 11.97 -9.83
N ALA A 114 -5.11 12.73 -8.75
CA ALA A 114 -5.08 12.20 -7.39
C ALA A 114 -6.44 11.57 -7.01
N MET A 115 -7.55 12.26 -7.30
CA MET A 115 -8.90 11.75 -7.05
C MET A 115 -9.22 10.52 -7.90
N ALA A 116 -8.84 10.52 -9.18
CA ALA A 116 -9.01 9.36 -10.05
C ALA A 116 -8.28 8.13 -9.49
N VAL A 117 -7.05 8.29 -8.99
CA VAL A 117 -6.29 7.20 -8.37
C VAL A 117 -6.95 6.69 -7.08
N LEU A 118 -7.53 7.57 -6.26
CA LEU A 118 -8.25 7.22 -5.03
C LEU A 118 -9.54 6.44 -5.34
N TYR A 119 -10.39 6.98 -6.22
CA TYR A 119 -11.71 6.41 -6.51
C TYR A 119 -11.69 5.25 -7.52
N ALA A 120 -10.60 5.06 -8.28
CA ALA A 120 -10.49 3.97 -9.25
C ALA A 120 -10.75 2.58 -8.66
N THR A 121 -10.53 2.37 -7.35
CA THR A 121 -10.78 1.07 -6.70
C THR A 121 -12.13 0.98 -6.01
N TYR A 122 -12.90 2.07 -5.93
CA TYR A 122 -14.15 2.13 -5.17
C TYR A 122 -15.18 1.10 -5.67
N GLY A 123 -15.35 0.99 -6.99
CA GLY A 123 -16.31 0.07 -7.62
C GLY A 123 -16.00 -1.41 -7.37
N LYS A 124 -14.71 -1.77 -7.29
CA LYS A 124 -14.25 -3.12 -6.95
C LYS A 124 -14.62 -3.50 -5.52
N TYR A 125 -14.47 -2.58 -4.58
CA TYR A 125 -14.72 -2.86 -3.17
C TYR A 125 -16.21 -2.81 -2.79
N HIS A 126 -17.04 -2.06 -3.52
CA HIS A 126 -18.48 -1.99 -3.30
C HIS A 126 -19.30 -2.93 -4.18
N GLY A 127 -18.65 -3.72 -5.05
CA GLY A 127 -19.30 -4.69 -5.93
C GLY A 127 -20.17 -4.06 -7.02
N THR A 128 -20.02 -2.77 -7.29
CA THR A 128 -20.84 -2.03 -8.27
C THR A 128 -20.32 -2.15 -9.69
N THR A 129 -19.04 -2.48 -9.88
CA THR A 129 -18.45 -2.71 -11.20
C THR A 129 -17.52 -3.92 -11.21
N LEU A 130 -17.66 -4.78 -12.20
CA LEU A 130 -16.68 -5.81 -12.51
C LEU A 130 -15.49 -5.13 -13.19
N GLN A 131 -14.41 -4.89 -12.47
CA GLN A 131 -13.17 -4.43 -13.11
C GLN A 131 -12.63 -5.53 -14.01
N THR A 132 -12.31 -5.17 -15.24
CA THR A 132 -11.65 -6.10 -16.17
C THR A 132 -10.23 -6.36 -15.67
N GLU A 133 -9.69 -7.56 -15.88
CA GLU A 133 -8.30 -7.90 -15.48
C GLU A 133 -7.29 -6.88 -16.04
N ALA A 134 -7.53 -6.38 -17.25
CA ALA A 134 -6.73 -5.31 -17.87
C ALA A 134 -6.74 -4.00 -17.07
N GLU A 135 -7.90 -3.57 -16.56
CA GLU A 135 -8.03 -2.34 -15.76
C GLU A 135 -7.31 -2.48 -14.42
N ASN A 136 -7.40 -3.67 -13.80
CA ASN A 136 -6.73 -3.97 -12.54
C ASN A 136 -5.20 -3.95 -12.72
N VAL A 137 -4.67 -4.55 -13.79
CA VAL A 137 -3.23 -4.53 -14.11
C VAL A 137 -2.75 -3.12 -14.42
N LEU A 138 -3.50 -2.37 -15.22
CA LEU A 138 -3.20 -0.96 -15.53
C LEU A 138 -3.13 -0.15 -14.24
N TYR A 139 -4.16 -0.24 -13.40
CA TYR A 139 -4.19 0.46 -12.12
C TYR A 139 -2.99 0.09 -11.25
N LEU A 140 -2.73 -1.21 -11.03
CA LEU A 140 -1.60 -1.67 -10.22
C LEU A 140 -0.24 -1.10 -10.70
N THR A 141 -0.08 -0.89 -12.00
CA THR A 141 1.16 -0.43 -12.62
C THR A 141 1.31 1.10 -12.54
N ILE A 142 0.25 1.86 -12.84
CA ILE A 142 0.35 3.32 -13.02
C ILE A 142 -0.07 4.14 -11.81
N HIS A 143 -0.88 3.60 -10.90
CA HIS A 143 -1.46 4.41 -9.81
C HIS A 143 -0.39 5.10 -8.96
N ARG A 144 0.73 4.43 -8.71
CA ARG A 144 1.84 4.98 -7.91
C ARG A 144 2.56 6.11 -8.63
N THR A 145 2.80 5.96 -9.94
CA THR A 145 3.49 6.98 -10.75
C THR A 145 2.61 8.21 -10.91
N VAL A 146 1.34 8.02 -11.21
CA VAL A 146 0.36 9.11 -11.32
C VAL A 146 0.23 9.86 -10.01
N TRP A 147 0.13 9.15 -8.88
CA TRP A 147 0.14 9.78 -7.56
C TRP A 147 1.41 10.59 -7.29
N ALA A 148 2.58 10.02 -7.61
CA ALA A 148 3.86 10.72 -7.47
C ALA A 148 3.96 11.96 -8.37
N MET A 149 3.40 11.93 -9.59
CA MET A 149 3.35 13.09 -10.48
C MET A 149 2.44 14.19 -9.93
N ALA A 150 1.27 13.82 -9.39
CA ALA A 150 0.37 14.77 -8.75
C ALA A 150 1.04 15.46 -7.55
N LEU A 151 1.71 14.70 -6.67
CA LEU A 151 2.49 15.27 -5.56
C LEU A 151 3.69 16.10 -6.04
N GLY A 152 4.39 15.63 -7.06
CA GLY A 152 5.51 16.35 -7.69
C GLY A 152 5.08 17.71 -8.22
N TRP A 153 3.89 17.80 -8.83
CA TRP A 153 3.31 19.07 -9.27
C TRP A 153 3.05 20.02 -8.10
N VAL A 154 2.50 19.51 -6.98
CA VAL A 154 2.29 20.32 -5.76
C VAL A 154 3.60 20.94 -5.28
N VAL A 155 4.69 20.15 -5.23
CA VAL A 155 6.01 20.64 -4.83
C VAL A 155 6.51 21.74 -5.77
N VAL A 156 6.39 21.54 -7.09
CA VAL A 156 6.79 22.54 -8.10
C VAL A 156 5.97 23.81 -7.96
N ALA A 157 4.66 23.70 -7.75
CA ALA A 157 3.75 24.84 -7.60
C ALA A 157 4.07 25.65 -6.33
N CYS A 158 4.30 24.98 -5.19
CA CYS A 158 4.71 25.62 -3.94
C CYS A 158 6.06 26.33 -4.10
N HIS A 159 7.08 25.65 -4.66
CA HIS A 159 8.42 26.24 -4.85
C HIS A 159 8.42 27.54 -5.69
N HIS A 160 7.55 27.62 -6.70
CA HIS A 160 7.43 28.79 -7.58
C HIS A 160 6.48 29.88 -7.05
N GLY A 161 5.89 29.71 -5.86
CA GLY A 161 4.99 30.68 -5.24
C GLY A 161 3.55 30.64 -5.78
N TYR A 162 3.16 29.57 -6.47
CA TYR A 162 1.78 29.33 -6.93
C TYR A 162 1.02 28.33 -6.04
N GLY A 163 1.53 28.06 -4.82
CA GLY A 163 0.91 27.12 -3.89
C GLY A 163 -0.24 27.69 -3.05
N GLY A 164 -0.35 29.02 -2.93
CA GLY A 164 -1.46 29.67 -2.23
C GLY A 164 -1.66 29.13 -0.80
N VAL A 165 -2.86 28.67 -0.48
CA VAL A 165 -3.20 28.09 0.83
C VAL A 165 -2.39 26.84 1.15
N VAL A 166 -2.10 26.00 0.15
CA VAL A 166 -1.36 24.76 0.35
C VAL A 166 0.07 25.06 0.80
N ASP A 167 0.68 26.10 0.25
CA ASP A 167 2.03 26.54 0.64
C ASP A 167 2.10 26.98 2.11
N ILE A 168 1.06 27.70 2.58
CA ILE A 168 0.95 28.13 3.98
C ILE A 168 0.85 26.92 4.91
N ILE A 169 0.01 25.95 4.56
CA ILE A 169 -0.17 24.74 5.37
C ILE A 169 1.12 23.92 5.40
N LEU A 170 1.77 23.71 4.25
CA LEU A 170 2.99 22.89 4.17
C LEU A 170 4.21 23.55 4.79
N SER A 171 4.28 24.88 4.78
CA SER A 171 5.39 25.65 5.37
C SER A 171 5.21 25.91 6.88
N TRP A 172 4.23 25.28 7.52
CA TRP A 172 3.96 25.52 8.93
C TRP A 172 5.00 24.88 9.85
N ASP A 173 5.54 25.65 10.79
CA ASP A 173 6.60 25.21 11.72
C ASP A 173 6.20 24.01 12.59
N ALA A 174 4.90 23.77 12.78
CA ALA A 174 4.40 22.58 13.49
C ALA A 174 4.80 21.26 12.80
N TRP A 175 5.07 21.28 11.49
CA TRP A 175 5.54 20.10 10.76
C TRP A 175 7.01 19.78 11.02
N VAL A 176 7.81 20.73 11.49
CA VAL A 176 9.25 20.54 11.73
C VAL A 176 9.51 19.41 12.73
N PRO A 177 8.94 19.39 13.96
CA PRO A 177 9.15 18.27 14.87
C PRO A 177 8.59 16.96 14.30
N LEU A 178 7.40 16.99 13.69
CA LEU A 178 6.79 15.79 13.13
C LEU A 178 7.66 15.18 12.02
N SER A 179 8.23 16.02 11.15
CA SER A 179 9.13 15.61 10.06
C SER A 179 10.38 14.90 10.57
N ARG A 180 10.97 15.36 11.69
CA ARG A 180 12.13 14.71 12.31
C ARG A 180 11.77 13.32 12.86
N LEU A 181 10.57 13.18 13.43
CA LEU A 181 10.06 11.90 13.92
C LEU A 181 9.67 10.91 12.81
N THR A 182 9.44 11.37 11.57
CA THR A 182 8.95 10.50 10.49
C THR A 182 9.85 9.30 10.21
N TYR A 183 11.16 9.43 10.37
CA TYR A 183 12.09 8.31 10.19
C TYR A 183 11.88 7.21 11.22
N CYS A 184 11.85 7.57 12.50
CA CYS A 184 11.56 6.64 13.59
C CYS A 184 10.14 6.04 13.46
N ALA A 185 9.16 6.87 13.11
CA ALA A 185 7.79 6.44 12.86
C ALA A 185 7.70 5.45 11.70
N TYR A 186 8.44 5.69 10.60
CA TYR A 186 8.50 4.78 9.47
C TYR A 186 9.00 3.38 9.86
N LEU A 187 10.03 3.29 10.70
CA LEU A 187 10.55 2.00 11.16
C LEU A 187 9.59 1.28 12.11
N ILE A 188 8.95 2.01 13.02
CA ILE A 188 8.12 1.42 14.08
C ILE A 188 6.71 1.09 13.58
N HIS A 189 6.15 1.87 12.64
CA HIS A 189 4.74 1.74 12.27
C HIS A 189 4.40 0.32 11.81
N ILE A 190 5.26 -0.33 11.03
CA ILE A 190 4.98 -1.67 10.50
C ILE A 190 4.92 -2.71 11.62
N GLN A 191 5.76 -2.55 12.65
CA GLN A 191 5.77 -3.42 13.82
C GLN A 191 4.51 -3.22 14.66
N VAL A 192 4.08 -1.97 14.86
CA VAL A 192 2.84 -1.64 15.57
C VAL A 192 1.64 -2.24 14.85
N VAL A 193 1.56 -2.03 13.54
CA VAL A 193 0.49 -2.57 12.70
C VAL A 193 0.44 -4.10 12.80
N ILE A 194 1.59 -4.78 12.63
CA ILE A 194 1.66 -6.25 12.72
C ILE A 194 1.24 -6.73 14.12
N ALA A 195 1.74 -6.11 15.18
CA ALA A 195 1.41 -6.48 16.55
C ALA A 195 -0.09 -6.36 16.85
N VAL A 196 -0.73 -5.27 16.39
CA VAL A 196 -2.18 -5.08 16.53
C VAL A 196 -2.94 -6.17 15.79
N TYR A 197 -2.58 -6.47 14.55
CA TYR A 197 -3.28 -7.48 13.75
C TYR A 197 -3.10 -8.92 14.25
N ILE A 198 -1.91 -9.27 14.77
CA ILE A 198 -1.66 -10.60 15.36
C ILE A 198 -2.43 -10.76 16.67
N SER A 199 -2.60 -9.68 17.44
CA SER A 199 -3.35 -9.70 18.70
C SER A 199 -4.86 -9.78 18.51
N MET A 200 -5.36 -9.69 17.27
CA MET A 200 -6.79 -9.77 17.00
C MET A 200 -7.25 -11.23 16.90
N GLU A 201 -8.12 -11.63 17.82
CA GLU A 201 -8.69 -12.98 17.85
C GLU A 201 -9.99 -13.10 17.03
N VAL A 202 -10.62 -11.97 16.71
CA VAL A 202 -11.93 -11.90 16.03
C VAL A 202 -11.79 -11.16 14.69
N PRO A 203 -12.48 -11.61 13.62
CA PRO A 203 -12.47 -10.91 12.34
C PRO A 203 -13.05 -9.49 12.46
N ILE A 204 -12.40 -8.54 11.79
CA ILE A 204 -12.79 -7.12 11.79
C ILE A 204 -13.94 -6.89 10.82
N HIS A 205 -15.02 -6.27 11.32
CA HIS A 205 -16.08 -5.75 10.45
C HIS A 205 -15.58 -4.54 9.67
N TYR A 206 -15.60 -4.64 8.34
CA TYR A 206 -15.10 -3.62 7.43
C TYR A 206 -16.11 -2.48 7.26
N THR A 207 -16.21 -1.61 8.26
CA THR A 207 -17.05 -0.40 8.20
C THR A 207 -16.17 0.85 8.10
N THR A 208 -16.68 1.91 7.48
CA THR A 208 -15.97 3.19 7.34
C THR A 208 -15.49 3.72 8.70
N PHE A 209 -16.35 3.66 9.72
CA PHE A 209 -16.03 4.15 11.05
C PHE A 209 -14.91 3.33 11.70
N THR A 210 -14.99 1.99 11.64
CA THR A 210 -13.97 1.09 12.17
C THR A 210 -12.63 1.33 11.49
N MET A 211 -12.60 1.53 10.16
CA MET A 211 -11.36 1.81 9.43
C MET A 211 -10.73 3.16 9.79
N ILE A 212 -11.54 4.20 9.98
CA ILE A 212 -11.05 5.51 10.45
C ILE A 212 -10.46 5.39 11.86
N TYR A 213 -11.14 4.69 12.76
CA TYR A 213 -10.67 4.45 14.12
C TYR A 213 -9.31 3.73 14.12
N PHE A 214 -9.18 2.65 13.35
CA PHE A 214 -7.91 1.95 13.21
C PHE A 214 -6.84 2.86 12.62
N PHE A 215 -7.12 3.61 11.56
CA PHE A 215 -6.13 4.50 10.95
C PHE A 215 -5.58 5.51 11.97
N LEU A 216 -6.46 6.21 12.69
CA LEU A 216 -6.06 7.19 13.71
C LEU A 216 -5.29 6.52 14.86
N GLY A 217 -5.74 5.36 15.31
CA GLY A 217 -5.07 4.58 16.36
C GLY A 217 -3.66 4.17 15.95
N HIS A 218 -3.47 3.64 14.74
CA HIS A 218 -2.14 3.27 14.25
C HIS A 218 -1.22 4.49 14.10
N VAL A 219 -1.73 5.62 13.59
CA VAL A 219 -0.95 6.87 13.48
C VAL A 219 -0.52 7.35 14.86
N ALA A 220 -1.45 7.46 15.80
CA ALA A 220 -1.16 7.94 17.16
C ALA A 220 -0.16 7.04 17.89
N LEU A 221 -0.35 5.72 17.85
CA LEU A 221 0.57 4.76 18.47
C LEU A 221 1.95 4.78 17.82
N SER A 222 2.01 4.84 16.48
CA SER A 222 3.29 4.85 15.75
C SER A 222 4.10 6.10 16.06
N TYR A 223 3.48 7.28 16.06
CA TYR A 223 4.18 8.52 16.39
C TYR A 223 4.51 8.63 17.88
N GLY A 224 3.66 8.12 18.78
CA GLY A 224 3.94 8.07 20.21
C GLY A 224 5.16 7.20 20.53
N LEU A 225 5.23 5.99 19.95
CA LEU A 225 6.38 5.11 20.11
C LEU A 225 7.63 5.63 19.40
N ALA A 226 7.48 6.24 18.23
CA ALA A 226 8.58 6.90 17.52
C ALA A 226 9.22 8.01 18.35
N PHE A 227 8.42 8.75 19.11
CA PHE A 227 8.94 9.77 20.01
C PHE A 227 9.80 9.15 21.11
N LEU A 228 9.33 8.09 21.75
CA LEU A 228 10.10 7.40 22.79
C LEU A 228 11.42 6.84 22.23
N VAL A 229 11.40 6.24 21.05
CA VAL A 229 12.60 5.70 20.42
C VAL A 229 13.56 6.80 19.98
N SER A 230 13.07 7.89 19.40
CA SER A 230 13.90 9.03 19.02
C SER A 230 14.60 9.64 20.24
N VAL A 231 13.88 9.81 21.36
CA VAL A 231 14.48 10.30 22.61
C VAL A 231 15.49 9.31 23.21
N ALA A 232 15.19 8.02 23.20
CA ALA A 232 16.04 7.00 23.81
C ALA A 232 17.31 6.67 23.00
N VAL A 233 17.27 6.82 21.67
CA VAL A 233 18.34 6.38 20.77
C VAL A 233 18.98 7.56 20.03
N GLU A 234 18.17 8.40 19.39
CA GLU A 234 18.66 9.48 18.51
C GLU A 234 19.36 10.58 19.32
N VAL A 235 18.77 11.01 20.44
CA VAL A 235 19.35 12.05 21.32
C VAL A 235 20.71 11.65 21.91
N PRO A 236 20.91 10.45 22.49
CA PRO A 236 22.23 10.07 22.99
C PRO A 236 23.25 9.83 21.87
N LEU A 237 22.84 9.31 20.71
CA LEU A 237 23.74 9.16 19.56
C LEU A 237 24.23 10.50 19.03
N LEU A 238 23.34 11.50 18.92
CA LEU A 238 23.72 12.87 18.55
C LEU A 238 24.65 13.51 19.58
N GLY A 239 24.47 13.20 20.86
CA GLY A 239 25.38 13.62 21.92
C GLY A 239 26.76 13.00 21.77
N LEU A 240 26.82 11.70 21.47
CA LEU A 240 28.06 10.95 21.27
C LEU A 240 28.82 11.42 20.02
N GLU A 241 28.11 11.71 18.92
CA GLU A 241 28.69 12.26 17.69
C GLU A 241 29.42 13.57 17.96
N LYS A 242 28.81 14.49 18.71
CA LYS A 242 29.43 15.77 19.08
C LYS A 242 30.69 15.58 19.92
N VAL A 243 30.69 14.61 20.83
CA VAL A 243 31.85 14.30 21.69
C VAL A 243 32.99 13.68 20.88
N ILE A 244 32.68 12.79 19.92
CA ILE A 244 33.69 12.10 19.12
C ILE A 244 34.28 13.01 18.03
N PHE A 245 33.45 13.80 17.35
CA PHE A 245 33.86 14.61 16.21
C PHE A 245 34.19 16.06 16.57
N ASN A 246 34.04 16.46 17.84
CA ASN A 246 34.36 17.78 18.39
C ASN A 246 33.93 18.93 17.45
N LYS A 247 32.71 18.79 16.91
CA LYS A 247 32.00 19.76 16.07
C LYS A 247 30.58 19.94 16.59
#